data_AF-A0A358U839-F1
#
_entry.id   AF-A0A358U839-F1
#
_cell.length_a   1.000
_cell.length_b   1.000
_cell.length_c   1.000
_cell.angle_alpha   90.00
_cell.angle_beta   90.00
_cell.angle_gamma   90.00
#
_symmetry.space_group_name_H-M   'P 1'
#
loop_
_entity.id
_entity.type
_entity.pdbx_description
1 polymer ?
#
loop_
_entity_poly.entity_id
_entity_poly.type
_entity_poly.pdbx_seq_one_letter_code
_entity_poly.pdbx_strand_id
1 'polypeptide(L)'
;MEVVALNDPVLQYSFLGEVKSSQLKTANDWTRLNLVLTPDQVPVGTAKIKPALAMDAASGTACFDGIQLEEGANQSAYNYLSNSSFERDANADGAPDDWTVFAPHELSQTGFSGNSSVRVINDGTFSDVYLSQHVNLSLPANSDLTLSGWSQAFLA
;
A
#
# COMPACT_ATOMS: atom_id res chain seq x y z
N MET A 1 8.06 -6.08 -5.17
CA MET A 1 7.20 -5.48 -4.12
C MET A 1 7.24 -3.98 -4.24
N GLU A 2 6.09 -3.33 -4.17
CA GLU A 2 5.93 -1.90 -4.40
C GLU A 2 4.71 -1.33 -3.66
N VAL A 3 4.73 -0.02 -3.47
CA VAL A 3 3.55 0.74 -3.04
C VAL A 3 3.03 1.53 -4.23
N VAL A 4 1.71 1.53 -4.40
CA VAL A 4 1.01 1.99 -5.59
C VAL A 4 -0.05 3.00 -5.19
N ALA A 5 -0.25 4.06 -5.98
CA ALA A 5 -1.41 4.92 -5.86
C ALA A 5 -2.16 5.03 -7.19
N LEU A 6 -3.49 4.99 -7.11
CA LEU A 6 -4.39 4.91 -8.25
C LEU A 6 -5.40 6.05 -8.26
N ASN A 7 -5.81 6.48 -9.45
CA ASN A 7 -6.80 7.52 -9.67
C ASN A 7 -7.95 6.96 -10.56
N ASP A 8 -8.79 6.04 -10.06
CA ASP A 8 -9.84 5.42 -10.92
C ASP A 8 -11.10 4.89 -10.17
N PRO A 9 -12.32 4.96 -10.76
CA PRO A 9 -13.56 4.34 -10.24
C PRO A 9 -13.93 2.95 -10.81
N VAL A 10 -13.14 2.30 -11.70
CA VAL A 10 -13.58 1.05 -12.39
C VAL A 10 -12.58 -0.12 -12.28
N LEU A 11 -13.09 -1.35 -12.21
CA LEU A 11 -12.38 -2.62 -11.95
C LEU A 11 -12.01 -3.36 -13.27
N GLN A 12 -10.74 -3.32 -13.71
CA GLN A 12 -9.99 -4.41 -14.39
C GLN A 12 -8.50 -4.02 -14.65
N TYR A 13 -7.57 -4.98 -14.49
CA TYR A 13 -6.17 -4.76 -14.06
C TYR A 13 -5.14 -4.58 -15.19
N SER A 14 -5.00 -3.33 -15.60
CA SER A 14 -3.74 -2.56 -15.58
C SER A 14 -4.20 -1.19 -15.12
N PHE A 15 -3.92 -0.79 -13.87
CA PHE A 15 -4.66 0.34 -13.30
C PHE A 15 -4.41 1.61 -14.13
N LEU A 16 -5.48 2.25 -14.62
CA LEU A 16 -5.35 3.49 -15.37
C LEU A 16 -4.79 4.58 -14.45
N GLY A 17 -3.70 5.22 -14.87
CA GLY A 17 -3.04 6.28 -14.09
C GLY A 17 -2.20 5.76 -12.90
N GLU A 18 -1.81 4.49 -12.92
CA GLU A 18 -0.95 3.91 -11.88
C GLU A 18 0.41 4.63 -11.77
N VAL A 19 0.80 4.92 -10.53
CA VAL A 19 2.17 5.33 -10.20
C VAL A 19 2.72 4.38 -9.14
N LYS A 20 3.94 3.89 -9.37
CA LYS A 20 4.61 2.86 -8.57
C LYS A 20 5.87 3.39 -7.91
N SER A 21 6.16 2.94 -6.69
CA SER A 21 7.48 3.09 -6.09
C SER A 21 8.54 2.27 -6.84
N SER A 22 9.82 2.54 -6.56
CA SER A 22 10.87 1.57 -6.90
C SER A 22 10.58 0.21 -6.27
N GLN A 23 10.82 -0.86 -7.02
CA GLN A 23 10.58 -2.21 -6.56
C GLN A 23 11.70 -2.70 -5.63
N LEU A 24 11.30 -3.26 -4.49
CA LEU A 24 12.21 -4.07 -3.66
C LEU A 24 12.19 -5.51 -4.19
N LYS A 25 13.38 -5.99 -4.60
CA LYS A 25 13.58 -7.35 -5.12
C LYS A 25 14.05 -8.32 -4.04
N THR A 26 14.92 -7.88 -3.13
CA THR A 26 15.35 -8.65 -1.96
C THR A 26 15.61 -7.68 -0.82
N ALA A 27 14.85 -7.77 0.26
CA ALA A 27 15.01 -6.94 1.44
C ALA A 27 14.86 -7.83 2.67
N ASN A 28 16.00 -8.31 3.18
CA ASN A 28 16.03 -9.16 4.37
C ASN A 28 15.77 -8.36 5.66
N ASP A 29 15.66 -7.04 5.55
CA ASP A 29 15.34 -6.12 6.64
C ASP A 29 14.30 -5.09 6.17
N TRP A 30 13.58 -4.50 7.12
CA TRP A 30 12.57 -3.50 6.87
C TRP A 30 13.17 -2.30 6.15
N THR A 31 12.67 -2.06 4.95
CA THR A 31 13.08 -0.94 4.11
C THR A 31 11.89 -0.03 3.90
N ARG A 32 12.11 1.27 4.10
CA ARG A 32 11.06 2.25 3.84
C ARG A 32 10.93 2.51 2.34
N LEU A 33 9.73 2.32 1.80
CA LEU A 33 9.34 2.75 0.47
C LEU A 33 8.69 4.13 0.57
N ASN A 34 8.96 4.98 -0.43
CA ASN A 34 8.38 6.32 -0.54
C ASN A 34 8.05 6.60 -2.01
N LEU A 35 6.82 7.06 -2.25
CA LEU A 35 6.30 7.48 -3.53
C LEU A 35 5.68 8.88 -3.36
N VAL A 36 6.15 9.85 -4.12
CA VAL A 36 5.54 11.18 -4.20
C VAL A 36 4.77 11.26 -5.50
N LEU A 37 3.48 11.56 -5.42
CA LEU A 37 2.66 11.92 -6.55
C LEU A 37 2.75 13.42 -6.77
N THR A 38 3.25 13.79 -7.94
CA THR A 38 3.39 15.18 -8.36
C THR A 38 2.06 15.74 -8.86
N PRO A 39 1.92 17.07 -9.02
CA PRO A 39 0.63 17.68 -9.32
C PRO A 39 0.00 17.25 -10.66
N ASP A 40 0.81 16.83 -11.63
CA ASP A 40 0.37 16.25 -12.90
C ASP A 40 -0.21 14.84 -12.75
N GLN A 41 0.18 14.13 -11.69
CA GLN A 41 -0.33 12.80 -11.32
C GLN A 41 -1.57 12.89 -10.42
N VAL A 42 -1.78 14.05 -9.79
CA VAL A 42 -2.98 14.39 -8.99
C VAL A 42 -3.69 15.59 -9.64
N PRO A 43 -4.21 15.46 -10.88
CA PRO A 43 -4.79 16.57 -11.61
C PRO A 43 -6.03 17.13 -10.92
N VAL A 44 -6.37 18.37 -11.27
CA VAL A 44 -7.59 19.06 -10.82
C VAL A 44 -8.82 18.16 -10.94
N GLY A 45 -9.58 18.06 -9.85
CA GLY A 45 -10.79 17.23 -9.79
C GLY A 45 -10.56 15.81 -9.29
N THR A 46 -9.32 15.43 -8.97
CA THR A 46 -9.03 14.16 -8.26
C THR A 46 -9.73 14.16 -6.90
N ALA A 47 -10.78 13.36 -6.77
CA ALA A 47 -11.61 13.27 -5.56
C ALA A 47 -11.33 12.02 -4.72
N LYS A 48 -10.66 11.03 -5.31
CA LYS A 48 -10.37 9.73 -4.69
C LYS A 48 -9.03 9.23 -5.15
N ILE A 49 -8.34 8.56 -4.25
CA ILE A 49 -7.21 7.70 -4.61
C ILE A 49 -7.33 6.35 -3.92
N LYS A 50 -6.66 5.35 -4.47
CA LYS A 50 -6.56 4.01 -3.89
C LYS A 50 -5.09 3.65 -3.70
N PRO A 51 -4.55 3.86 -2.49
CA PRO A 51 -3.26 3.29 -2.10
C PRO A 51 -3.34 1.77 -2.09
N ALA A 52 -2.33 1.13 -2.64
CA ALA A 52 -2.19 -0.31 -2.64
C ALA A 52 -0.76 -0.76 -2.32
N LEU A 53 -0.67 -1.89 -1.62
CA LEU A 53 0.55 -2.61 -1.33
C LEU A 53 0.59 -3.83 -2.22
N ALA A 54 1.55 -3.92 -3.12
CA ALA A 54 1.53 -4.90 -4.19
C ALA A 54 2.84 -5.66 -4.30
N MET A 55 2.75 -6.87 -4.86
CA MET A 55 3.92 -7.59 -5.35
C MET A 55 3.79 -7.91 -6.84
N ASP A 56 4.85 -7.60 -7.56
CA ASP A 56 5.04 -7.90 -8.98
C ASP A 56 6.12 -9.00 -9.10
N ALA A 57 5.87 -10.15 -8.47
CA ALA A 57 6.76 -11.29 -8.47
C ALA A 57 5.97 -12.55 -8.81
N ALA A 58 6.57 -13.44 -9.62
CA ALA A 58 5.98 -14.73 -9.95
C ALA A 58 5.89 -15.66 -8.73
N SER A 59 6.73 -15.46 -7.69
CA SER A 59 6.58 -16.11 -6.40
C SER A 59 7.34 -15.35 -5.31
N GLY A 60 6.92 -15.50 -4.05
CA GLY A 60 7.58 -14.95 -2.88
C GLY A 60 6.61 -14.37 -1.85
N THR A 61 7.19 -13.72 -0.84
CA THR A 61 6.46 -13.19 0.31
C THR A 61 6.92 -11.77 0.62
N ALA A 62 5.96 -10.91 0.96
CA ALA A 62 6.16 -9.50 1.28
C ALA A 62 5.44 -9.14 2.58
N CYS A 63 6.14 -8.49 3.50
CA CYS A 63 5.52 -7.90 4.69
C CYS A 63 5.45 -6.38 4.52
N PHE A 64 4.36 -5.79 5.01
CA PHE A 64 4.12 -4.35 4.98
C PHE A 64 3.64 -3.86 6.34
N ASP A 65 4.14 -2.71 6.76
CA ASP A 65 3.78 -2.09 8.04
C ASP A 65 3.90 -0.56 7.98
N GLY A 66 3.12 0.14 8.81
CA GLY A 66 3.19 1.59 9.01
C GLY A 66 2.95 2.41 7.75
N ILE A 67 1.93 2.05 6.95
CA ILE A 67 1.67 2.73 5.67
C ILE A 67 1.13 4.13 5.90
N GLN A 68 1.62 5.11 5.16
CA GLN A 68 1.32 6.51 5.41
C GLN A 68 1.02 7.23 4.11
N LEU A 69 -0.20 7.76 3.98
CA LEU A 69 -0.62 8.65 2.90
C LEU A 69 -0.85 10.05 3.46
N GLU A 70 -0.24 11.07 2.86
CA GLU A 70 -0.27 12.44 3.37
C GLU A 70 -0.25 13.48 2.24
N GLU A 71 -0.65 14.71 2.57
CA GLU A 71 -0.50 15.86 1.67
C GLU A 71 0.92 16.43 1.74
N GLY A 72 1.45 16.83 0.59
CA GLY A 72 2.79 17.39 0.45
C GLY A 72 3.84 16.34 0.09
N ALA A 73 5.03 16.82 -0.29
CA ALA A 73 6.18 15.98 -0.62
C ALA A 73 7.04 15.56 0.60
N ASN A 74 6.67 16.02 1.81
CA ASN A 74 7.40 15.76 3.04
C ASN A 74 6.56 14.93 4.00
N GLN A 75 7.21 14.05 4.76
CA GLN A 75 6.52 13.28 5.80
C GLN A 75 6.01 14.17 6.93
N SER A 76 4.78 13.91 7.33
CA SER A 76 4.08 14.54 8.44
C SER A 76 3.75 13.49 9.51
N ALA A 77 3.00 13.91 10.55
CA ALA A 77 2.42 13.00 11.54
C ALA A 77 0.97 12.61 11.22
N TYR A 78 0.38 13.15 10.15
CA TYR A 78 -1.02 12.98 9.82
C TYR A 78 -1.19 11.99 8.66
N ASN A 79 -1.80 10.85 8.96
CA ASN A 79 -2.02 9.79 7.99
C ASN A 79 -3.49 9.70 7.57
N TYR A 80 -3.75 9.70 6.27
CA TYR A 80 -5.10 9.49 5.73
C TYR A 80 -5.56 8.02 5.82
N LEU A 81 -4.64 7.08 6.04
CA LEU A 81 -4.95 5.66 6.10
C LEU A 81 -5.40 5.22 7.51
N SER A 82 -6.49 4.47 7.57
CA SER A 82 -6.88 3.76 8.79
C SER A 82 -6.12 2.45 8.91
N ASN A 83 -5.87 2.03 10.16
CA ASN A 83 -5.25 0.75 10.52
C ASN A 83 -3.96 0.48 9.74
N SER A 84 -3.12 1.51 9.57
CA SER A 84 -1.95 1.40 8.72
C SER A 84 -0.80 0.59 9.30
N SER A 85 -0.85 0.32 10.61
CA SER A 85 0.05 -0.59 11.31
C SER A 85 -0.47 -2.03 11.36
N PHE A 86 -1.66 -2.30 10.81
CA PHE A 86 -2.27 -3.64 10.75
C PHE A 86 -2.50 -4.32 12.10
N GLU A 87 -2.57 -3.57 13.20
CA GLU A 87 -2.75 -4.10 14.55
C GLU A 87 -4.21 -4.47 14.86
N ARG A 88 -5.15 -4.06 14.01
CA ARG A 88 -6.58 -4.24 14.24
C ARG A 88 -7.15 -5.30 13.29
N ASP A 89 -7.72 -6.34 13.90
CA ASP A 89 -8.58 -7.37 13.30
C ASP A 89 -9.65 -7.70 14.36
N ALA A 90 -10.65 -6.83 14.49
CA ALA A 90 -11.65 -6.92 15.54
C ALA A 90 -12.67 -8.03 15.30
N ASN A 91 -12.86 -8.44 14.04
CA ASN A 91 -13.78 -9.51 13.65
C ASN A 91 -13.10 -10.90 13.62
N ALA A 92 -11.76 -10.95 13.77
CA ALA A 92 -10.93 -12.14 13.77
C ALA A 92 -11.06 -12.97 12.47
N ASP A 93 -11.22 -12.30 11.33
CA ASP A 93 -11.31 -12.95 10.02
C ASP A 93 -9.94 -13.16 9.35
N GLY A 94 -8.86 -12.69 9.99
CA GLY A 94 -7.49 -12.81 9.51
C GLY A 94 -7.08 -11.72 8.52
N ALA A 95 -8.00 -10.82 8.15
CA ALA A 95 -7.72 -9.63 7.37
C ALA A 95 -7.62 -8.40 8.28
N PRO A 96 -6.70 -7.46 7.99
CA PRO A 96 -6.66 -6.21 8.74
C PRO A 96 -7.93 -5.40 8.47
N ASP A 97 -8.58 -4.94 9.55
CA ASP A 97 -9.76 -4.06 9.46
C ASP A 97 -9.46 -2.82 8.61
N ASP A 98 -10.48 -2.33 7.89
CA ASP A 98 -10.42 -1.18 6.97
C ASP A 98 -9.58 -1.38 5.69
N TRP A 99 -9.06 -2.59 5.44
CA TRP A 99 -8.36 -2.93 4.20
C TRP A 99 -9.16 -3.90 3.34
N THR A 100 -9.12 -3.69 2.02
CA THR A 100 -9.61 -4.67 1.05
C THR A 100 -8.44 -5.52 0.56
N VAL A 101 -8.55 -6.83 0.73
CA VAL A 101 -7.49 -7.78 0.40
C VAL A 101 -7.80 -8.55 -0.87
N PHE A 102 -6.85 -8.55 -1.82
CA PHE A 102 -6.89 -9.28 -3.07
C PHE A 102 -5.61 -10.11 -3.22
N ALA A 103 -5.36 -10.95 -2.21
CA ALA A 103 -4.18 -11.78 -2.12
C ALA A 103 -4.36 -12.87 -1.06
N PRO A 104 -3.68 -14.02 -1.19
CA PRO A 104 -3.28 -14.79 -0.01
C PRO A 104 -2.51 -13.89 0.96
N HIS A 105 -3.00 -13.82 2.18
CA HIS A 105 -2.46 -12.94 3.20
C HIS A 105 -2.56 -13.57 4.58
N GLU A 106 -1.81 -13.00 5.51
CA GLU A 106 -1.94 -13.26 6.93
C GLU A 106 -1.40 -12.06 7.73
N LEU A 107 -1.94 -11.88 8.93
CA LEU A 107 -1.35 -10.99 9.91
C LEU A 107 -0.15 -11.68 10.57
N SER A 108 1.03 -11.09 10.41
CA SER A 108 2.25 -11.58 11.04
C SER A 108 2.30 -11.15 12.50
N GLN A 109 2.87 -11.98 13.39
CA GLN A 109 3.17 -11.60 14.79
C GLN A 109 4.49 -10.83 14.93
N THR A 110 4.93 -10.18 13.86
CA THR A 110 6.10 -9.31 13.82
C THR A 110 5.76 -8.09 12.98
N GLY A 111 6.05 -6.89 13.48
CA GLY A 111 5.92 -5.63 12.76
C GLY A 111 7.23 -4.86 12.73
N PHE A 112 7.32 -3.84 11.88
CA PHE A 112 8.31 -2.79 12.02
C PHE A 112 8.03 -1.98 13.29
N SER A 113 6.75 -1.71 13.55
CA SER A 113 6.26 -1.03 14.75
C SER A 113 5.07 -1.78 15.33
N GLY A 114 5.07 -2.03 16.63
CA GLY A 114 4.05 -2.87 17.25
C GLY A 114 4.34 -4.36 17.06
N ASN A 115 3.28 -5.16 17.05
CA ASN A 115 3.36 -6.61 17.00
C ASN A 115 2.84 -7.20 15.67
N SER A 116 2.24 -6.37 14.81
CA SER A 116 1.58 -6.83 13.60
C SER A 116 2.18 -6.22 12.34
N SER A 117 2.15 -6.98 11.27
CA SER A 117 2.29 -6.48 9.90
C SER A 117 1.42 -7.34 9.00
N VAL A 118 1.10 -6.86 7.79
CA VAL A 118 0.43 -7.73 6.83
C VAL A 118 1.46 -8.41 5.94
N ARG A 119 1.40 -9.74 5.92
CA ARG A 119 2.21 -10.59 5.05
C ARG A 119 1.35 -11.03 3.89
N VAL A 120 1.86 -10.79 2.69
CA VAL A 120 1.23 -11.11 1.42
C VAL A 120 2.07 -12.18 0.74
N ILE A 121 1.43 -13.18 0.14
CA ILE A 121 2.10 -14.34 -0.44
C ILE A 121 1.65 -14.51 -1.89
N ASN A 122 2.61 -14.68 -2.81
CA ASN A 122 2.33 -15.17 -4.15
C ASN A 122 3.10 -16.47 -4.38
N ASP A 123 2.38 -17.52 -4.76
CA ASP A 123 2.94 -18.82 -5.17
C ASP A 123 2.98 -18.98 -6.70
N GLY A 124 2.63 -17.91 -7.43
CA GLY A 124 2.56 -17.86 -8.90
C GLY A 124 1.20 -18.22 -9.46
N THR A 125 0.21 -18.52 -8.62
CA THR A 125 -1.16 -18.82 -9.07
C THR A 125 -2.02 -17.56 -9.28
N PHE A 126 -1.64 -16.43 -8.68
CA PHE A 126 -2.38 -15.18 -8.74
C PHE A 126 -1.72 -14.21 -9.72
N SER A 127 -2.52 -13.65 -10.64
CA SER A 127 -2.08 -12.59 -11.55
C SER A 127 -1.87 -11.26 -10.85
N ASP A 128 -2.62 -11.03 -9.77
CA ASP A 128 -2.62 -9.78 -9.01
C ASP A 128 -2.64 -10.10 -7.52
N VAL A 129 -1.73 -9.47 -6.78
CA VAL A 129 -1.54 -9.73 -5.36
C VAL A 129 -1.32 -8.40 -4.65
N TYR A 130 -2.38 -7.89 -4.01
CA TYR A 130 -2.32 -6.61 -3.33
C TYR A 130 -3.34 -6.43 -2.20
N LEU A 131 -3.07 -5.47 -1.31
CA LEU A 131 -4.00 -4.92 -0.33
C LEU A 131 -4.22 -3.44 -0.59
N SER A 132 -5.42 -2.92 -0.31
CA SER A 132 -5.74 -1.52 -0.62
C SER A 132 -6.80 -0.89 0.30
N GLN A 133 -6.84 0.44 0.32
CA GLN A 133 -7.90 1.23 0.96
C GLN A 133 -8.37 2.32 0.00
N HIS A 134 -9.65 2.68 0.05
CA HIS A 134 -10.17 3.85 -0.67
C HIS A 134 -10.11 5.08 0.22
N VAL A 135 -9.49 6.15 -0.27
CA VAL A 135 -9.36 7.41 0.47
C VAL A 135 -10.10 8.50 -0.29
N ASN A 136 -11.04 9.16 0.39
CA ASN A 136 -11.68 10.38 -0.11
C ASN A 136 -10.75 11.56 0.16
N LEU A 137 -10.52 12.38 -0.85
CA LEU A 137 -9.66 13.55 -0.74
C LEU A 137 -10.48 14.84 -0.83
N SER A 138 -10.10 15.82 -0.02
CA SER A 138 -10.61 17.18 -0.07
C SER A 138 -9.45 18.18 -0.05
N LEU A 139 -8.48 17.95 -0.94
CA LEU A 139 -7.27 18.76 -1.05
C LEU A 139 -7.47 19.93 -2.02
N PRO A 140 -6.67 21.01 -1.89
CA PRO A 140 -6.51 21.98 -2.97
C PRO A 140 -6.17 21.30 -4.30
N ALA A 141 -6.59 21.92 -5.39
CA ALA A 141 -6.21 21.49 -6.73
C ALA A 141 -4.68 21.47 -6.86
N ASN A 142 -4.14 20.42 -7.51
CA ASN A 142 -2.71 20.28 -7.81
C ASN A 142 -1.80 20.19 -6.55
N SER A 143 -2.30 19.62 -5.45
CA SER A 143 -1.47 19.29 -4.28
C SER A 143 -0.61 18.06 -4.53
N ASP A 144 0.60 18.05 -3.95
CA ASP A 144 1.42 16.84 -3.85
C ASP A 144 0.78 15.85 -2.86
N LEU A 145 1.00 14.56 -3.10
CA LEU A 145 0.68 13.50 -2.14
C LEU A 145 1.91 12.63 -1.93
N THR A 146 2.19 12.26 -0.69
CA THR A 146 3.23 11.27 -0.37
C THR A 146 2.58 10.01 0.16
N LEU A 147 2.96 8.87 -0.41
CA LEU A 147 2.64 7.54 0.06
C LEU A 147 3.93 6.83 0.47
N SER A 148 4.03 6.41 1.71
CA SER A 148 5.21 5.74 2.26
C SER A 148 4.85 4.57 3.16
N GLY A 149 5.81 3.72 3.48
CA GLY A 149 5.59 2.61 4.40
C GLY A 149 6.81 1.73 4.54
N TRP A 150 6.80 0.83 5.52
CA TRP A 150 7.87 -0.13 5.75
C TRP A 150 7.55 -1.44 5.07
N SER A 151 8.59 -2.06 4.52
CA SER A 151 8.42 -3.27 3.75
C SER A 151 9.63 -4.20 3.83
N GLN A 152 9.36 -5.49 3.95
CA GLN A 152 10.36 -6.56 3.98
C GLN A 152 9.96 -7.62 2.95
N ALA A 153 10.90 -8.14 2.16
CA ALA A 153 10.58 -9.07 1.07
C ALA A 153 11.56 -10.24 0.98
N PHE A 154 10.98 -11.42 0.80
CA PHE A 154 11.67 -12.69 0.63
C PHE A 154 11.27 -13.28 -0.71
N LEU A 155 12.25 -13.50 -1.59
CA LEU A 155 12.03 -14.31 -2.79
C LEU A 155 12.12 -15.78 -2.40
N ALA A 156 11.28 -16.60 -3.04
CA ALA A 156 11.33 -18.06 -2.95
C ALA A 156 12.40 -18.64 -3.89
#